data_AF-A0A392SMQ8-F1
#
_entry.id   AF-A0A392SMQ8-F1
#
_cell.length_a   1.000
_cell.length_b   1.000
_cell.length_c   1.000
_cell.angle_alpha   90.00
_cell.angle_beta   90.00
_cell.angle_gamma   90.00
#
_symmetry.space_group_name_H-M   'P 1'
#
loop_
_entity.id
_entity.type
_entity.pdbx_description
1 polymer ?
#
loop_
_entity_poly.entity_id
_entity_poly.type
_entity_poly.pdbx_seq_one_letter_code
_entity_poly.pdbx_strand_id
1 'polypeptide(L)'
;DLDTRRRIACELLKGIAKYYEDVVRHIVSTQIQSLLSSYAANPAVNWKHKDCAIYLVVSLSTKKAGTGNVSTDLVDVQSFFQSVIAPELQSSDVNGYPMLKA
;
A
#
# COMPACT_ATOMS: atom_id res chain seq x y z
N ASP A 1 -12.21 -14.46 -1.90
CA ASP A 1 -11.81 -13.06 -2.12
C ASP A 1 -12.87 -11.99 -1.86
N LEU A 2 -14.15 -12.33 -1.65
CA LEU A 2 -15.16 -11.35 -1.22
C LEU A 2 -15.22 -11.15 0.31
N ASP A 3 -14.82 -12.16 1.11
CA ASP A 3 -14.93 -12.16 2.58
C ASP A 3 -13.59 -12.26 3.32
N THR A 4 -12.50 -11.72 2.78
CA THR A 4 -11.24 -11.67 3.53
C THR A 4 -11.28 -10.51 4.51
N ARG A 5 -10.91 -10.77 5.78
CA ARG A 5 -10.75 -9.74 6.84
C ARG A 5 -10.01 -8.49 6.36
N ARG A 6 -9.07 -8.65 5.43
CA ARG A 6 -8.30 -7.58 4.78
C ARG A 6 -9.18 -6.61 3.99
N ARG A 7 -10.13 -7.12 3.20
CA ARG A 7 -11.09 -6.28 2.45
C ARG A 7 -12.05 -5.56 3.38
N ILE A 8 -12.61 -6.27 4.38
CA ILE A 8 -13.52 -5.67 5.37
C ILE A 8 -12.83 -4.55 6.15
N ALA A 9 -11.57 -4.76 6.58
CA ALA A 9 -10.80 -3.73 7.27
C ALA A 9 -10.57 -2.48 6.40
N CYS A 10 -10.31 -2.64 5.09
CA CYS A 10 -10.13 -1.51 4.19
C CYS A 10 -11.45 -0.77 3.89
N GLU A 11 -12.57 -1.49 3.73
CA GLU A 11 -13.88 -0.87 3.55
C GLU A 11 -14.31 -0.11 4.81
N LEU A 12 -14.05 -0.66 6.00
CA LEU A 12 -14.23 0.05 7.26
C LEU A 12 -13.40 1.34 7.29
N LEU A 13 -12.12 1.25 6.94
CA LEU A 13 -11.20 2.39 6.93
C LEU A 13 -11.63 3.48 5.95
N LYS A 14 -12.11 3.11 4.75
CA LYS A 14 -12.73 4.05 3.78
C LYS A 14 -13.99 4.68 4.35
N GLY A 15 -14.82 3.89 5.02
CA GLY A 15 -16.04 4.36 5.67
C GLY A 15 -15.75 5.42 6.74
N ILE A 16 -14.69 5.21 7.55
CA ILE A 16 -14.24 6.17 8.56
C ILE A 16 -13.61 7.40 7.89
N ALA A 17 -12.80 7.22 6.84
CA ALA A 17 -12.16 8.29 6.09
C ALA A 17 -13.17 9.29 5.49
N LYS A 18 -14.40 8.85 5.20
CA LYS A 18 -15.48 9.74 4.73
C LYS A 18 -15.79 10.89 5.69
N TYR A 19 -15.58 10.71 6.98
CA TYR A 19 -15.89 11.72 8.01
C TYR A 19 -14.64 12.28 8.69
N TYR A 20 -13.52 11.56 8.65
CA TYR A 20 -12.29 11.88 9.37
C TYR A 20 -11.06 11.77 8.47
N GLU A 21 -11.16 12.34 7.25
CA GLU A 21 -10.17 12.16 6.18
C GLU A 21 -8.74 12.46 6.64
N ASP A 22 -8.48 13.64 7.20
CA ASP A 22 -7.14 14.05 7.64
C ASP A 22 -6.55 13.13 8.72
N VAL A 23 -7.37 12.74 9.71
CA VAL A 23 -6.94 11.89 10.82
C VAL A 23 -6.62 10.49 10.32
N VAL A 24 -7.50 9.90 9.52
CA VAL A 24 -7.30 8.57 8.94
C VAL A 24 -6.07 8.58 8.05
N ARG A 25 -5.92 9.61 7.21
CA ARG A 25 -4.77 9.77 6.33
C ARG A 25 -3.46 9.84 7.13
N HIS A 26 -3.39 10.67 8.17
CA HIS A 26 -2.19 10.78 9.01
C HIS A 26 -1.80 9.46 9.68
N ILE A 27 -2.78 8.74 10.24
CA ILE A 27 -2.56 7.43 10.85
C ILE A 27 -2.07 6.43 9.80
N VAL A 28 -2.73 6.35 8.64
CA VAL A 28 -2.39 5.40 7.59
C VAL A 28 -1.01 5.69 7.00
N SER A 29 -0.66 6.95 6.73
CA SER A 29 0.67 7.32 6.24
C SER A 29 1.76 6.90 7.24
N THR A 30 1.54 7.11 8.53
CA THR A 30 2.47 6.67 9.60
C THR A 30 2.61 5.14 9.61
N GLN A 31 1.50 4.42 9.48
CA GLN A 31 1.53 2.95 9.44
C GLN A 31 2.23 2.41 8.19
N ILE A 32 2.06 3.04 7.02
CA ILE A 32 2.80 2.69 5.81
C ILE A 32 4.30 2.85 6.04
N GLN A 33 4.75 3.97 6.64
CA GLN A 33 6.16 4.19 6.95
C GLN A 33 6.71 3.13 7.92
N SER A 34 5.95 2.80 8.97
CA SER A 34 6.33 1.76 9.93
C SER A 34 6.49 0.38 9.27
N LEU A 35 5.54 0.00 8.41
CA LEU A 35 5.60 -1.26 7.66
C LEU A 35 6.81 -1.33 6.72
N LEU A 36 7.10 -0.24 6.00
CA LEU A 36 8.26 -0.16 5.11
C LEU A 36 9.59 -0.19 5.89
N SER A 37 9.66 0.49 7.04
CA SER A 37 10.83 0.43 7.93
C SER A 37 11.04 -0.98 8.47
N SER A 38 9.97 -1.69 8.85
CA SER A 38 10.04 -3.07 9.31
C SER A 38 10.49 -4.02 8.19
N TYR A 39 10.01 -3.81 6.96
CA TYR A 39 10.52 -4.52 5.79
C TYR A 39 12.02 -4.28 5.59
N ALA A 40 12.49 -3.02 5.63
CA ALA A 40 13.89 -2.68 5.44
C ALA A 40 14.83 -3.34 6.46
N ALA A 41 14.35 -3.59 7.69
CA ALA A 41 15.12 -4.28 8.73
C ALA A 41 15.42 -5.75 8.40
N ASN A 42 14.52 -6.45 7.69
CA ASN A 42 14.75 -7.82 7.24
C ASN A 42 13.84 -8.17 6.06
N PRO A 43 14.23 -7.83 4.81
CA PRO A 43 13.38 -8.01 3.64
C PRO A 43 12.93 -9.45 3.39
N ALA A 44 13.78 -10.44 3.71
CA ALA A 44 13.48 -11.86 3.51
C ALA A 44 12.39 -12.38 4.44
N VAL A 45 12.32 -11.88 5.68
CA VAL A 45 11.32 -12.28 6.68
C VAL A 45 10.07 -11.39 6.60
N ASN A 46 10.25 -10.09 6.38
CA ASN A 46 9.22 -9.07 6.52
C ASN A 46 8.60 -8.62 5.18
N TRP A 47 8.75 -9.40 4.10
CA TRP A 47 8.12 -9.13 2.80
C TRP A 47 6.61 -8.90 2.89
N LYS A 48 5.94 -9.55 3.86
CA LYS A 48 4.49 -9.36 4.13
C LYS A 48 4.15 -7.95 4.59
N HIS A 49 5.08 -7.24 5.25
CA HIS A 49 4.87 -5.85 5.64
C HIS A 49 4.88 -4.93 4.41
N LYS A 50 5.75 -5.22 3.44
CA LYS A 50 5.75 -4.53 2.15
C LYS A 50 4.47 -4.80 1.34
N ASP A 51 4.02 -6.05 1.25
CA ASP A 51 2.72 -6.42 0.65
C ASP A 51 1.56 -5.63 1.29
N CYS A 52 1.52 -5.59 2.62
CA CYS A 52 0.50 -4.86 3.37
C CYS A 52 0.54 -3.36 3.08
N ALA A 53 1.73 -2.74 3.04
CA ALA A 53 1.90 -1.33 2.74
C ALA A 53 1.40 -0.98 1.33
N ILE A 54 1.77 -1.79 0.31
CA ILE A 54 1.29 -1.62 -1.07
C ILE A 54 -0.23 -1.75 -1.13
N TYR A 55 -0.79 -2.78 -0.48
CA TYR A 55 -2.23 -3.02 -0.46
C TYR A 55 -3.00 -1.86 0.19
N LEU A 56 -2.49 -1.27 1.28
CA LEU A 56 -3.12 -0.12 1.94
C LEU A 56 -3.15 1.09 1.01
N VAL A 57 -2.02 1.41 0.35
CA VAL A 57 -1.94 2.52 -0.60
C VAL A 57 -2.96 2.32 -1.73
N VAL A 58 -2.96 1.16 -2.38
CA VAL A 58 -3.86 0.87 -3.51
C VAL A 58 -5.33 0.87 -3.07
N SER A 59 -5.63 0.22 -1.94
CA SER A 59 -7.01 0.08 -1.46
C SER A 59 -7.63 1.42 -1.10
N LEU A 60 -6.85 2.36 -0.56
CA LEU A 60 -7.33 3.66 -0.11
C LEU A 60 -7.14 4.77 -1.14
N SER A 61 -6.52 4.47 -2.27
CA SER A 61 -6.42 5.42 -3.38
C SER A 61 -7.80 5.70 -3.97
N THR A 62 -8.07 6.95 -4.30
CA THR A 62 -9.35 7.38 -4.86
C THR A 62 -9.24 7.49 -6.38
N LYS A 63 -10.24 6.97 -7.10
CA LYS A 63 -10.37 7.21 -8.53
C LYS A 63 -10.89 8.63 -8.73
N LYS A 64 -10.16 9.47 -9.46
CA LYS A 64 -10.72 10.75 -9.93
C LYS A 64 -11.75 10.46 -11.01
N ALA A 65 -12.98 10.93 -10.79
CA ALA A 65 -14.07 10.77 -11.74
C ALA A 65 -13.66 11.31 -13.13
N GLY A 66 -13.95 10.54 -14.18
CA GLY A 66 -13.81 10.97 -15.58
C GLY A 66 -12.42 10.88 -16.20
N THR A 67 -11.35 10.61 -15.45
CA THR A 67 -9.96 10.63 -16.00
C THR A 67 -9.28 9.26 -16.08
N GLY A 68 -9.88 8.20 -15.53
CA GLY A 68 -9.22 6.89 -15.41
C GLY A 68 -8.03 6.87 -14.43
N ASN A 69 -7.58 8.04 -13.97
CA ASN A 69 -6.43 8.19 -13.09
C ASN A 69 -6.82 7.92 -11.63
N VAL A 70 -5.98 7.13 -10.97
CA VAL A 70 -6.02 6.89 -9.54
C VAL A 70 -5.06 7.88 -8.88
N SER A 71 -5.55 8.64 -7.90
CA SER A 71 -4.72 9.54 -7.11
C SER A 71 -4.83 9.14 -5.63
N THR A 72 -3.73 9.32 -4.91
CA THR A 72 -3.71 9.13 -3.47
C THR A 72 -2.87 10.22 -2.88
N ASP A 73 -3.34 10.73 -1.76
CA ASP A 73 -2.60 11.70 -1.01
C ASP A 73 -1.89 11.05 0.20
N LEU A 74 -2.02 9.73 0.37
CA LEU A 74 -1.37 8.98 1.46
C LEU A 74 0.15 8.94 1.33
N VAL A 75 0.64 8.97 0.10
CA VAL A 75 2.06 8.92 -0.26
C VAL A 75 2.29 9.76 -1.51
N ASP A 76 3.52 10.26 -1.68
CA ASP A 76 3.95 10.75 -2.98
C ASP A 76 4.07 9.55 -3.94
N VAL A 77 3.16 9.47 -4.92
CA VAL A 77 3.03 8.30 -5.80
C VAL A 77 4.30 8.04 -6.61
N GLN A 78 4.98 9.10 -7.06
CA GLN A 78 6.20 8.98 -7.85
C GLN A 78 7.34 8.38 -7.01
N SER A 79 7.60 8.95 -5.83
CA SER A 79 8.59 8.47 -4.88
C SER A 79 8.25 7.07 -4.38
N PHE A 80 6.97 6.79 -4.11
CA PHE A 80 6.52 5.46 -3.68
C PHE A 80 6.79 4.42 -4.77
N PHE A 81 6.47 4.73 -6.03
CA PHE A 81 6.78 3.83 -7.15
C PHE A 81 8.28 3.58 -7.27
N GLN A 82 9.10 4.63 -7.27
CA GLN A 82 10.56 4.50 -7.44
C GLN A 82 11.24 3.73 -6.30
N SER A 83 10.81 3.95 -5.06
CA SER A 83 11.46 3.37 -3.87
C SER A 83 10.91 2.00 -3.47
N VAL A 84 9.62 1.74 -3.70
CA VAL A 84 8.94 0.54 -3.21
C VAL A 84 8.69 -0.46 -4.33
N ILE A 85 8.20 0.00 -5.49
CA ILE A 85 7.72 -0.87 -6.57
C ILE A 85 8.81 -1.20 -7.59
N ALA A 86 9.52 -0.20 -8.10
CA ALA A 86 10.55 -0.37 -9.14
C ALA A 86 11.63 -1.41 -8.80
N PRO A 87 12.14 -1.49 -7.53
CA PRO A 87 13.12 -2.51 -7.17
C PRO A 87 12.60 -3.94 -7.28
N GLU A 88 11.29 -4.16 -7.05
CA GLU A 88 10.68 -5.48 -7.19
C GLU A 88 10.62 -5.88 -8.66
N LEU A 89 10.22 -4.97 -9.55
CA LEU A 89 10.15 -5.20 -10.99
C LEU A 89 11.53 -5.44 -11.63
N GLN A 90 12.58 -4.82 -11.11
CA GLN A 90 13.94 -4.90 -11.65
C GLN A 90 14.75 -6.07 -11.07
N SER A 91 14.28 -6.72 -10.00
CA SER A 91 15.02 -7.79 -9.35
C SER A 91 15.11 -9.04 -10.23
N SER A 92 16.32 -9.57 -10.40
CA SER A 92 16.61 -10.74 -11.27
C SER A 92 16.06 -12.06 -10.72
N ASP A 93 15.75 -12.12 -9.43
CA ASP A 93 15.17 -13.31 -8.78
C ASP A 93 13.65 -13.32 -8.94
N VAL A 94 13.17 -13.87 -10.06
CA VAL A 94 11.74 -13.96 -10.43
C VAL A 94 10.93 -14.79 -9.41
N ASN A 95 11.56 -15.68 -8.64
CA ASN A 95 10.88 -16.59 -7.71
C ASN A 95 11.05 -16.21 -6.23
N GLY A 96 11.87 -15.21 -5.89
CA GLY A 96 12.15 -14.84 -4.50
C GLY A 96 10.92 -14.40 -3.72
N TYR A 97 10.03 -13.60 -4.35
CA TYR A 97 8.80 -13.08 -3.72
C TYR A 97 7.65 -12.98 -4.74
N PRO A 98 7.03 -14.09 -5.14
CA PRO A 98 6.05 -14.11 -6.23
C PRO A 98 4.86 -13.18 -5.96
N MET A 99 4.45 -13.00 -4.69
CA MET A 99 3.35 -12.09 -4.34
C MET A 99 3.68 -10.60 -4.49
N LEU A 100 4.96 -10.20 -4.42
CA LEU A 100 5.36 -8.79 -4.61
C LEU A 100 5.55 -8.44 -6.09
N LYS A 101 5.69 -9.46 -6.95
CA LYS A 101 5.87 -9.31 -8.41
C LYS A 101 4.60 -9.55 -9.24
N ALA A 102 3.59 -10.20 -8.65
CA ALA A 102 2.34 -10.56 -9.31
C ALA A 102 1.43 -9.36 -9.59
#